data_AF-W6TWU6-F1
#
_entry.id   AF-W6TWU6-F1
#
_cell.length_a   1.000
_cell.length_b   1.000
_cell.length_c   1.000
_cell.angle_alpha   90.00
_cell.angle_beta   90.00
_cell.angle_gamma   90.00
#
_symmetry.space_group_name_H-M   'P 1'
#
loop_
_entity.id
_entity.type
_entity.pdbx_description
1 polymer ?
#
loop_
_entity_poly.entity_id
_entity_poly.type
_entity_poly.pdbx_seq_one_letter_code
_entity_poly.pdbx_strand_id
1 'polypeptide(L)'
;MKIVDHINNAKDKTLFSFELLPPVKGKSIDEIYKAIDPLMEFNPPFIDVTYHREDYIYKQHSNGLLEKVSYRKRPGTVAICAAIMNRYKVDAVPHLICGGFTKEETENALIDLQFLGIDNVLVLRGDARHADSSFIPTPGGHAFATDLLQQVTDMNSGKYLHEDHSAFKTDFCIGVAGYPEKHFEAPNLKTDFKYLKQKVDMGAEFIVTQMFFDNTKYVNFVQQCRENGINVPIIPGLKPITSSKQLISLPKVFHIDLPEELTEAVQACKDEKQVKEVGIEWMIHQCKELIQVGAPVLHFYTMSNPEPTKKIAQAIF
;
A
#
# COMPACT_ATOMS: atom_id res chain seq x y z
N MET A 1 -13.31 -10.84 5.90
CA MET A 1 -14.33 -9.76 5.97
C MET A 1 -13.84 -8.59 5.13
N LYS A 2 -14.75 -7.86 4.47
CA LYS A 2 -14.36 -6.69 3.65
C LYS A 2 -13.93 -5.51 4.52
N ILE A 3 -12.97 -4.71 4.05
CA ILE A 3 -12.48 -3.53 4.78
C ILE A 3 -13.61 -2.54 5.07
N VAL A 4 -14.51 -2.31 4.11
CA VAL A 4 -15.66 -1.42 4.33
C VAL A 4 -16.58 -1.91 5.45
N ASP A 5 -16.71 -3.23 5.63
CA ASP A 5 -17.47 -3.80 6.73
C ASP A 5 -16.77 -3.59 8.07
N HIS A 6 -15.44 -3.76 8.12
CA HIS A 6 -14.66 -3.42 9.32
C HIS A 6 -14.85 -1.96 9.74
N ILE A 7 -14.76 -1.03 8.78
CA ILE A 7 -14.96 0.40 9.01
C ILE A 7 -16.38 0.69 9.52
N ASN A 8 -17.40 0.12 8.88
CA ASN A 8 -18.80 0.32 9.28
C ASN A 8 -19.08 -0.27 10.68
N ASN A 9 -18.51 -1.45 10.98
CA ASN A 9 -18.67 -2.12 12.27
C ASN A 9 -17.98 -1.38 13.42
N ALA A 10 -16.98 -0.56 13.13
CA ALA A 10 -16.24 0.21 14.14
C ALA A 10 -17.04 1.37 14.75
N LYS A 11 -18.19 1.75 14.17
CA LYS A 11 -19.11 2.80 14.69
C LYS A 11 -18.37 4.08 15.07
N ASP A 12 -17.71 4.69 14.09
CA ASP A 12 -16.91 5.92 14.22
C ASP A 12 -15.62 5.80 15.05
N LYS A 13 -15.30 4.62 15.57
CA LYS A 13 -13.97 4.38 16.17
C LYS A 13 -12.92 4.20 15.07
N THR A 14 -11.89 5.04 15.08
CA THR A 14 -10.72 4.86 14.21
C THR A 14 -10.03 3.52 14.49
N LEU A 15 -9.76 2.74 13.44
CA LEU A 15 -9.09 1.44 13.51
C LEU A 15 -7.57 1.57 13.33
N PHE A 16 -6.83 0.56 13.78
CA PHE A 16 -5.39 0.41 13.55
C PHE A 16 -5.14 -0.61 12.43
N SER A 17 -4.31 -0.29 11.44
CA SER A 17 -3.83 -1.26 10.44
C SER A 17 -2.40 -0.96 10.02
N PHE A 18 -1.76 -1.90 9.34
CA PHE A 18 -0.40 -1.70 8.85
C PHE A 18 -0.10 -2.58 7.64
N GLU A 19 0.92 -2.19 6.88
CA GLU A 19 1.47 -3.02 5.78
C GLU A 19 2.81 -3.65 6.15
N LEU A 20 3.14 -4.73 5.45
CA LEU A 20 4.41 -5.45 5.54
C LEU A 20 5.03 -5.66 4.17
N LEU A 21 6.37 -5.62 4.15
CA LEU A 21 7.13 -6.05 2.99
C LEU A 21 7.36 -7.57 3.05
N PRO A 22 7.07 -8.32 1.98
CA PRO A 22 7.50 -9.71 1.87
C PRO A 22 9.02 -9.83 2.05
N PRO A 23 9.55 -10.85 2.75
CA PRO A 23 10.98 -11.00 3.02
C PRO A 23 11.76 -11.14 1.71
N VAL A 24 13.03 -10.72 1.73
CA VAL A 24 13.91 -10.92 0.58
C VAL A 24 14.26 -12.40 0.42
N LYS A 25 14.56 -12.84 -0.81
CA LYS A 25 15.03 -14.20 -1.07
C LYS A 25 16.19 -14.57 -0.14
N GLY A 26 16.10 -15.77 0.44
CA GLY A 26 17.08 -16.30 1.41
C GLY A 26 16.78 -15.96 2.87
N LYS A 27 15.68 -15.27 3.17
CA LYS A 27 15.20 -15.02 4.53
C LYS A 27 14.03 -15.91 4.92
N SER A 28 13.83 -16.09 6.22
CA SER A 28 12.73 -16.88 6.80
C SER A 28 11.45 -16.06 6.92
N ILE A 29 10.31 -16.75 6.89
CA ILE A 29 9.00 -16.21 7.29
C ILE A 29 9.00 -15.64 8.72
N ASP A 30 9.94 -16.09 9.57
CA ASP A 30 10.09 -15.55 10.94
C ASP A 30 10.38 -14.06 10.99
N GLU A 31 10.98 -13.47 9.94
CA GLU A 31 11.15 -12.02 9.85
C GLU A 31 9.79 -11.30 9.74
N ILE A 32 8.80 -11.92 9.09
CA ILE A 32 7.43 -11.41 9.04
C ILE A 32 6.79 -11.52 10.42
N TYR A 33 6.90 -12.67 11.08
CA TYR A 33 6.29 -12.87 12.40
C TYR A 33 6.87 -11.92 13.45
N LYS A 34 8.18 -11.66 13.43
CA LYS A 34 8.81 -10.65 14.29
C LYS A 34 8.31 -9.24 14.03
N ALA A 35 7.86 -8.93 12.81
CA ALA A 35 7.25 -7.65 12.47
C ALA A 35 5.76 -7.58 12.87
N ILE A 36 5.03 -8.69 12.84
CA ILE A 36 3.60 -8.73 13.18
C ILE A 36 3.37 -8.86 14.68
N ASP A 37 4.03 -9.82 15.34
CA ASP A 37 3.76 -10.22 16.73
C ASP A 37 3.67 -9.00 17.70
N PRO A 38 4.58 -8.00 17.63
CA PRO A 38 4.53 -6.86 18.54
C PRO A 38 3.35 -5.89 18.30
N LEU A 39 2.72 -5.94 17.13
CA LEU A 39 1.61 -5.07 16.72
C LEU A 39 0.23 -5.74 16.89
N MET A 40 0.21 -7.04 17.16
CA MET A 40 -1.05 -7.77 17.36
C MET A 40 -1.80 -7.38 18.64
N GLU A 41 -1.13 -6.78 19.63
CA GLU A 41 -1.79 -6.29 20.85
C GLU A 41 -2.83 -5.18 20.58
N PHE A 42 -2.72 -4.49 19.45
CA PHE A 42 -3.66 -3.44 19.01
C PHE A 42 -4.85 -3.98 18.20
N ASN A 43 -4.98 -5.31 18.08
CA ASN A 43 -6.07 -6.00 17.39
C ASN A 43 -6.36 -5.43 15.97
N PRO A 44 -5.35 -5.40 15.07
CA PRO A 44 -5.57 -4.94 13.70
C PRO A 44 -6.64 -5.81 13.01
N PRO A 45 -7.70 -5.21 12.41
CA PRO A 45 -8.72 -5.97 11.71
C PRO A 45 -8.19 -6.53 10.38
N PHE A 46 -7.19 -5.87 9.79
CA PHE A 46 -6.53 -6.30 8.57
C PHE A 46 -5.05 -5.89 8.52
N ILE A 47 -4.27 -6.62 7.71
CA ILE A 47 -2.86 -6.36 7.44
C ILE A 47 -2.61 -6.40 5.93
N ASP A 48 -1.95 -5.37 5.40
CA ASP A 48 -1.61 -5.28 3.99
C ASP A 48 -0.28 -6.01 3.72
N VAL A 49 -0.22 -6.70 2.57
CA VAL A 49 0.99 -7.40 2.13
C VAL A 49 1.41 -6.82 0.79
N THR A 50 2.54 -6.13 0.78
CA THR A 50 2.98 -5.43 -0.42
C THR A 50 3.40 -6.40 -1.53
N TYR A 51 3.52 -5.86 -2.73
CA TYR A 51 4.07 -6.58 -3.88
C TYR A 51 5.18 -5.75 -4.53
N HIS A 52 6.24 -6.44 -4.95
CA HIS A 52 7.32 -5.84 -5.73
C HIS A 52 7.51 -6.61 -7.04
N ARG A 53 7.44 -5.88 -8.16
CA ARG A 53 7.75 -6.43 -9.47
C ARG A 53 9.20 -6.92 -9.54
N GLU A 54 9.48 -7.79 -10.50
CA GLU A 54 10.85 -8.16 -10.84
C GLU A 54 11.63 -6.99 -11.43
N ASP A 55 12.92 -6.96 -11.11
CA ASP A 55 13.90 -6.07 -11.72
C ASP A 55 14.79 -6.85 -12.68
N TYR A 56 15.62 -6.15 -13.44
CA TYR A 56 16.65 -6.77 -14.27
C TYR A 56 18.04 -6.50 -13.71
N ILE A 57 18.83 -7.56 -13.60
CA ILE A 57 20.25 -7.46 -13.28
C ILE A 57 21.06 -7.90 -14.50
N TYR A 58 22.23 -7.31 -14.69
CA TYR A 58 23.18 -7.72 -15.72
C TYR A 58 24.27 -8.58 -15.08
N LYS A 59 24.36 -9.84 -15.48
CA LYS A 59 25.43 -10.75 -15.07
C LYS A 59 26.54 -10.73 -16.11
N GLN A 60 27.76 -10.44 -15.68
CA GLN A 60 28.93 -10.50 -16.54
C GLN A 60 29.50 -11.92 -16.54
N HIS A 61 29.57 -12.53 -17.73
CA HIS A 61 30.23 -13.82 -17.94
C HIS A 61 31.76 -13.65 -18.01
N SER A 62 32.49 -14.75 -17.83
CA SER A 62 33.96 -14.76 -17.91
C SER A 62 34.52 -14.32 -19.27
N ASN A 63 33.72 -14.43 -20.34
CA ASN A 63 34.04 -13.93 -21.68
C ASN A 63 33.69 -12.44 -21.91
N GLY A 64 33.22 -11.74 -20.87
CA GLY A 64 32.85 -10.32 -20.92
C GLY A 64 31.42 -10.03 -21.37
N LEU A 65 30.64 -11.03 -21.81
CA LEU A 65 29.23 -10.82 -22.20
C LEU A 65 28.36 -10.47 -20.98
N LEU A 66 27.40 -9.56 -21.18
CA LEU A 66 26.39 -9.22 -20.18
C LEU A 66 25.07 -9.93 -20.49
N GLU A 67 24.63 -10.79 -19.59
CA GLU A 67 23.31 -11.43 -19.64
C GLU A 67 22.31 -10.63 -18.81
N LYS A 68 21.19 -10.25 -19.42
CA LYS A 68 20.07 -9.60 -18.73
C LYS A 68 19.22 -10.68 -18.07
N VAL A 69 19.18 -10.70 -16.74
CA VAL A 69 18.46 -11.69 -15.94
C VAL A 69 17.32 -11.02 -15.18
N SER A 70 16.12 -11.60 -15.29
CA SER A 70 14.97 -11.22 -14.47
C SER A 70 15.17 -11.70 -13.02
N TYR A 71 15.04 -10.78 -12.06
CA TYR A 71 15.22 -11.06 -10.64
C TYR A 71 14.12 -10.43 -9.80
N ARG A 72 13.25 -11.28 -9.24
CA ARG A 72 12.31 -10.89 -8.19
C ARG A 72 12.96 -11.00 -6.82
N LYS A 73 13.17 -9.87 -6.14
CA LYS A 73 13.85 -9.82 -4.83
C LYS A 73 13.00 -10.38 -3.69
N ARG A 74 11.69 -10.20 -3.76
CA ARG A 74 10.71 -10.51 -2.71
C ARG A 74 9.55 -11.31 -3.31
N PRO A 75 9.61 -12.66 -3.34
CA PRO A 75 8.54 -13.48 -3.89
C PRO A 75 7.40 -13.71 -2.88
N GLY A 76 6.21 -14.05 -3.36
CA GLY A 76 5.24 -14.85 -2.58
C GLY A 76 4.18 -14.11 -1.76
N THR A 77 3.56 -13.05 -2.28
CA THR A 77 2.46 -12.34 -1.60
C THR A 77 1.29 -13.28 -1.23
N VAL A 78 0.85 -14.16 -2.12
CA VAL A 78 -0.25 -15.13 -1.86
C VAL A 78 0.07 -16.04 -0.67
N ALA A 79 1.25 -16.66 -0.67
CA ALA A 79 1.67 -17.56 0.40
C ALA A 79 1.82 -16.84 1.75
N ILE A 80 2.25 -15.58 1.74
CA ILE A 80 2.35 -14.75 2.95
C ILE A 80 0.96 -14.42 3.49
N CYS A 81 0.00 -14.07 2.62
CA CYS A 81 -1.38 -13.84 3.03
C CYS A 81 -1.97 -15.09 3.70
N ALA A 82 -1.79 -16.26 3.09
CA ALA A 82 -2.21 -17.53 3.68
C ALA A 82 -1.58 -17.77 5.06
N ALA A 83 -0.29 -17.52 5.21
CA ALA A 83 0.42 -17.67 6.49
C ALA A 83 -0.11 -16.70 7.56
N ILE A 84 -0.37 -15.44 7.20
CA ILE A 84 -0.91 -14.42 8.10
C ILE A 84 -2.32 -14.81 8.57
N MET A 85 -3.23 -15.10 7.63
CA MET A 85 -4.60 -15.49 7.94
C MET A 85 -4.66 -16.76 8.78
N ASN A 86 -3.83 -17.76 8.46
CA ASN A 86 -3.81 -19.00 9.22
C ASN A 86 -3.32 -18.81 10.66
N ARG A 87 -2.25 -18.03 10.86
CA ARG A 87 -1.61 -17.84 12.16
C ARG A 87 -2.33 -16.84 13.05
N TYR A 88 -2.69 -15.68 12.51
CA TYR A 88 -3.19 -14.54 13.28
C TYR A 88 -4.71 -14.40 13.25
N LYS A 89 -5.40 -15.08 12.33
CA LYS A 89 -6.85 -14.93 12.11
C LYS A 89 -7.25 -13.47 11.83
N VAL A 90 -6.39 -12.78 11.09
CA VAL A 90 -6.58 -11.39 10.63
C VAL A 90 -6.78 -11.41 9.12
N ASP A 91 -7.64 -10.53 8.61
CA ASP A 91 -7.83 -10.39 7.17
C ASP A 91 -6.55 -9.88 6.49
N ALA A 92 -6.17 -10.48 5.38
CA ALA A 92 -5.03 -10.04 4.58
C ALA A 92 -5.50 -9.17 3.41
N VAL A 93 -4.72 -8.14 3.08
CA VAL A 93 -4.95 -7.26 1.93
C VAL A 93 -3.73 -7.33 1.02
N PRO A 94 -3.66 -8.30 0.09
CA PRO A 94 -2.59 -8.35 -0.91
C PRO A 94 -2.63 -7.12 -1.81
N HIS A 95 -1.45 -6.53 -2.04
CA HIS A 95 -1.28 -5.58 -3.14
C HIS A 95 -1.22 -6.36 -4.45
N LEU A 96 -1.99 -5.93 -5.44
CA LEU A 96 -1.92 -6.41 -6.82
C LEU A 96 -1.43 -5.27 -7.70
N ILE A 97 -0.39 -5.55 -8.49
CA ILE A 97 0.25 -4.54 -9.33
C ILE A 97 0.23 -4.95 -10.80
N CYS A 98 0.21 -3.97 -11.70
CA CYS A 98 0.31 -4.20 -13.14
C CYS A 98 1.72 -4.64 -13.58
N GLY A 99 2.74 -4.27 -12.81
CA GLY A 99 4.14 -4.56 -13.15
C GLY A 99 4.54 -6.01 -12.87
N GLY A 100 5.07 -6.70 -13.89
CA GLY A 100 5.66 -8.02 -13.70
C GLY A 100 4.74 -9.22 -13.91
N PHE A 101 3.56 -8.96 -14.48
CA PHE A 101 2.54 -9.96 -14.72
C PHE A 101 1.81 -9.76 -16.05
N THR A 102 1.40 -10.85 -16.67
CA THR A 102 0.36 -10.84 -17.70
C THR A 102 -1.04 -10.75 -17.07
N LYS A 103 -2.06 -10.50 -17.89
CA LYS A 103 -3.47 -10.58 -17.46
C LYS A 103 -3.84 -11.99 -16.97
N GLU A 104 -3.31 -13.03 -17.61
CA GLU A 104 -3.55 -14.43 -17.23
C GLU A 104 -2.90 -14.76 -15.88
N GLU A 105 -1.65 -14.34 -15.64
CA GLU A 105 -0.99 -14.52 -14.34
C GLU A 105 -1.72 -13.76 -13.22
N THR A 106 -2.30 -12.60 -13.56
CA THR A 106 -3.13 -11.81 -12.65
C THR A 106 -4.42 -12.55 -12.29
N GLU A 107 -5.11 -13.13 -13.29
CA GLU A 107 -6.34 -13.91 -13.08
C GLU A 107 -6.08 -15.13 -12.19
N ASN A 108 -5.00 -15.88 -12.47
CA ASN A 108 -4.59 -17.02 -11.66
C ASN A 108 -4.30 -16.62 -10.21
N ALA A 109 -3.60 -15.50 -9.99
CA ALA A 109 -3.35 -14.99 -8.64
C ALA A 109 -4.64 -14.60 -7.92
N LEU A 110 -5.61 -13.97 -8.61
CA LEU A 110 -6.91 -13.63 -8.03
C LEU A 110 -7.70 -14.89 -7.66
N ILE A 111 -7.66 -15.94 -8.48
CA ILE A 111 -8.27 -17.24 -8.16
C ILE A 111 -7.63 -17.85 -6.90
N ASP A 112 -6.30 -17.86 -6.82
CA ASP A 112 -5.59 -18.36 -5.62
C ASP A 112 -6.00 -17.59 -4.35
N LEU A 113 -6.10 -16.26 -4.43
CA LEU A 113 -6.56 -15.42 -3.31
C LEU A 113 -8.00 -15.77 -2.91
N GLN A 114 -8.88 -16.00 -3.88
CA GLN A 114 -10.26 -16.40 -3.63
C GLN A 114 -10.33 -17.78 -2.96
N PHE A 115 -9.52 -18.76 -3.38
CA PHE A 115 -9.44 -20.07 -2.73
C PHE A 115 -8.99 -20.00 -1.27
N LEU A 116 -8.17 -19.01 -0.92
CA LEU A 116 -7.74 -18.75 0.45
C LEU A 116 -8.81 -18.03 1.30
N GLY A 117 -9.92 -17.59 0.69
CA GLY A 117 -10.96 -16.81 1.35
C GLY A 117 -10.55 -15.37 1.61
N ILE A 118 -9.69 -14.79 0.77
CA ILE A 118 -9.31 -13.38 0.84
C ILE A 118 -10.39 -12.55 0.17
N ASP A 119 -10.99 -11.64 0.92
CA ASP A 119 -12.07 -10.77 0.44
C ASP A 119 -11.56 -9.40 -0.05
N ASN A 120 -10.28 -9.07 0.12
CA ASN A 120 -9.77 -7.71 -0.09
C ASN A 120 -8.56 -7.71 -1.02
N VAL A 121 -8.46 -6.72 -1.90
CA VAL A 121 -7.27 -6.49 -2.73
C VAL A 121 -6.98 -5.00 -2.82
N LEU A 122 -5.71 -4.60 -2.77
CA LEU A 122 -5.29 -3.23 -3.08
C LEU A 122 -4.74 -3.19 -4.50
N VAL A 123 -5.49 -2.59 -5.42
CA VAL A 123 -5.15 -2.51 -6.85
C VAL A 123 -4.31 -1.29 -7.14
N LEU A 124 -3.10 -1.53 -7.66
CA LEU A 124 -2.10 -0.51 -7.92
C LEU A 124 -1.50 -0.69 -9.32
N ARG A 125 -0.90 0.36 -9.87
CA ARG A 125 -0.07 0.23 -11.07
C ARG A 125 1.27 -0.44 -10.74
N GLY A 126 1.84 -0.05 -9.60
CA GLY A 126 3.22 -0.35 -9.24
C GLY A 126 4.22 0.64 -9.87
N ASP A 127 5.48 0.49 -9.47
CA ASP A 127 6.55 1.39 -9.85
C ASP A 127 7.26 0.96 -11.15
N ALA A 128 7.98 1.89 -11.75
CA ALA A 128 8.98 1.59 -12.77
C ALA A 128 10.11 0.73 -12.19
N ARG A 129 10.80 -0.03 -13.03
CA ARG A 129 12.05 -0.68 -12.60
C ARG A 129 13.12 0.38 -12.36
N HIS A 130 14.15 0.07 -11.56
CA HIS A 130 15.20 1.04 -11.24
C HIS A 130 15.93 1.60 -12.48
N ALA A 131 16.04 0.81 -13.54
CA ALA A 131 16.69 1.21 -14.78
C ALA A 131 15.75 1.97 -15.75
N ASP A 132 14.44 1.92 -15.53
CA ASP A 132 13.44 2.51 -16.43
C ASP A 132 13.05 3.91 -15.92
N SER A 133 12.99 4.90 -16.81
CA SER A 133 12.59 6.27 -16.45
C SER A 133 11.08 6.43 -16.22
N SER A 134 10.29 5.45 -16.65
CA SER A 134 8.83 5.44 -16.56
C SER A 134 8.32 4.01 -16.47
N PHE A 135 7.06 3.84 -16.05
CA PHE A 135 6.44 2.54 -15.95
C PHE A 135 6.29 1.90 -17.34
N ILE A 136 6.89 0.72 -17.52
CA ILE A 136 6.70 -0.11 -18.71
C ILE A 136 5.92 -1.37 -18.31
N PRO A 137 4.75 -1.63 -18.93
CA PRO A 137 3.97 -2.82 -18.65
C PRO A 137 4.68 -4.09 -19.15
N THR A 138 4.42 -5.21 -18.50
CA THR A 138 4.79 -6.52 -19.04
C THR A 138 3.99 -6.76 -20.35
N PRO A 139 4.58 -7.34 -21.40
CA PRO A 139 3.83 -7.72 -22.60
C PRO A 139 2.62 -8.59 -22.23
N GLY A 140 1.43 -8.22 -22.71
CA GLY A 140 0.18 -8.89 -22.33
C GLY A 140 -0.32 -8.60 -20.91
N GLY A 141 0.31 -7.65 -20.19
CA GLY A 141 -0.12 -7.14 -18.89
C GLY A 141 -0.94 -5.86 -18.97
N HIS A 142 -1.12 -5.21 -17.82
CA HIS A 142 -1.86 -3.96 -17.68
C HIS A 142 -0.92 -2.74 -17.68
N ALA A 143 -1.39 -1.61 -18.22
CA ALA A 143 -0.62 -0.37 -18.25
C ALA A 143 -0.96 0.54 -17.07
N PHE A 144 -2.23 0.55 -16.66
CA PHE A 144 -2.74 1.40 -15.59
C PHE A 144 -3.48 0.58 -14.53
N ALA A 145 -3.57 1.14 -13.32
CA ALA A 145 -4.35 0.54 -12.24
C ALA A 145 -5.84 0.40 -12.62
N THR A 146 -6.37 1.25 -13.50
CA THR A 146 -7.74 1.13 -14.03
C THR A 146 -7.94 -0.16 -14.83
N ASP A 147 -6.94 -0.58 -15.61
CA ASP A 147 -7.05 -1.80 -16.43
C ASP A 147 -7.06 -3.05 -15.53
N LEU A 148 -6.22 -3.06 -14.49
CA LEU A 148 -6.21 -4.10 -13.47
C LEU A 148 -7.52 -4.11 -12.68
N LEU A 149 -8.00 -2.94 -12.26
CA LEU A 149 -9.27 -2.81 -11.53
C LEU A 149 -10.46 -3.29 -12.36
N GLN A 150 -10.46 -3.02 -13.67
CA GLN A 150 -11.47 -3.57 -14.59
C GLN A 150 -11.45 -5.10 -14.58
N GLN A 151 -10.26 -5.73 -14.64
CA GLN A 151 -10.16 -7.18 -14.58
C GLN A 151 -10.72 -7.74 -13.26
N VAL A 152 -10.39 -7.14 -12.11
CA VAL A 152 -10.95 -7.60 -10.81
C VAL A 152 -12.47 -7.43 -10.77
N THR A 153 -12.99 -6.32 -11.31
CA THR A 153 -14.44 -6.05 -11.38
C THR A 153 -15.17 -7.01 -12.32
N ASP A 154 -14.55 -7.37 -13.44
CA ASP A 154 -15.06 -8.36 -14.38
C ASP A 154 -15.13 -9.75 -13.73
N MET A 155 -14.10 -10.15 -13.00
CA MET A 155 -14.12 -11.39 -12.21
C MET A 155 -15.19 -11.38 -11.11
N ASN A 156 -15.39 -10.24 -10.43
CA ASN A 156 -16.50 -10.07 -9.48
C ASN A 156 -17.88 -10.20 -10.15
N SER A 157 -17.94 -9.98 -11.46
CA SER A 157 -19.13 -10.16 -12.29
C SER A 157 -19.22 -11.55 -12.94
N GLY A 158 -18.22 -12.42 -12.73
CA GLY A 158 -18.13 -13.77 -13.31
C GLY A 158 -17.61 -13.79 -14.74
N LYS A 159 -16.89 -12.75 -15.18
CA LYS A 159 -16.23 -12.67 -16.49
C LYS A 159 -14.75 -12.92 -16.34
N TYR A 160 -14.25 -13.94 -17.03
CA TYR A 160 -12.85 -14.36 -17.04
C TYR A 160 -12.29 -14.20 -18.46
N LEU A 161 -10.97 -14.19 -18.60
CA LEU A 161 -10.30 -13.90 -19.88
C LEU A 161 -10.65 -14.87 -21.01
N HIS A 162 -10.86 -16.15 -20.68
CA HIS A 162 -10.98 -17.23 -21.66
C HIS A 162 -12.31 -17.98 -21.58
N GLU A 163 -13.20 -17.62 -20.66
CA GLU A 163 -14.40 -18.40 -20.38
C GLU A 163 -15.66 -17.78 -21.00
N ASP A 164 -16.26 -18.53 -21.92
CA ASP A 164 -17.47 -18.11 -22.66
C ASP A 164 -18.78 -18.53 -21.97
N HIS A 165 -18.73 -18.99 -20.72
CA HIS A 165 -19.88 -19.50 -19.97
C HIS A 165 -20.00 -18.85 -18.59
N SER A 166 -21.13 -19.08 -17.91
CA SER A 166 -21.36 -18.56 -16.55
C SER A 166 -20.35 -19.13 -15.57
N ALA A 167 -19.32 -18.35 -15.24
CA ALA A 167 -18.29 -18.71 -14.28
C ALA A 167 -18.68 -18.31 -12.84
N PHE A 168 -17.94 -18.84 -11.87
CA PHE A 168 -18.04 -18.44 -10.47
C PHE A 168 -17.75 -16.93 -10.34
N LYS A 169 -18.50 -16.22 -9.49
CA LYS A 169 -18.24 -14.79 -9.24
C LYS A 169 -17.33 -14.64 -8.05
N THR A 170 -16.22 -13.94 -8.21
CA THR A 170 -15.46 -13.47 -7.05
C THR A 170 -16.24 -12.35 -6.34
N ASP A 171 -15.79 -11.94 -5.15
CA ASP A 171 -16.45 -10.85 -4.40
C ASP A 171 -15.43 -10.01 -3.64
N PHE A 172 -14.38 -9.57 -4.36
CA PHE A 172 -13.33 -8.76 -3.75
C PHE A 172 -13.83 -7.34 -3.45
N CYS A 173 -13.58 -6.87 -2.23
CA CYS A 173 -13.52 -5.47 -1.84
C CYS A 173 -12.24 -4.83 -2.39
N ILE A 174 -12.40 -3.88 -3.30
CA ILE A 174 -11.28 -3.32 -4.07
C ILE A 174 -10.82 -1.98 -3.48
N GLY A 175 -9.58 -1.93 -3.01
CA GLY A 175 -8.92 -0.68 -2.62
C GLY A 175 -8.11 -0.08 -3.77
N VAL A 176 -7.91 1.24 -3.73
CA VAL A 176 -6.98 1.94 -4.64
C VAL A 176 -6.13 2.97 -3.92
N ALA A 177 -4.97 3.32 -4.49
CA ALA A 177 -4.16 4.42 -3.97
C ALA A 177 -4.73 5.81 -4.29
N GLY A 178 -4.59 6.74 -3.35
CA GLY A 178 -4.81 8.18 -3.51
C GLY A 178 -3.57 9.00 -3.14
N TYR A 179 -3.41 10.21 -3.67
CA TYR A 179 -2.20 11.01 -3.46
C TYR A 179 -2.59 12.41 -2.96
N PRO A 180 -2.47 12.68 -1.63
CA PRO A 180 -2.83 13.98 -1.06
C PRO A 180 -2.07 15.16 -1.69
N GLU A 181 -0.87 14.90 -2.19
CA GLU A 181 0.04 15.89 -2.79
C GLU A 181 0.20 15.74 -4.31
N LYS A 182 -0.69 14.98 -4.98
CA LYS A 182 -0.66 14.61 -6.41
C LYS A 182 0.32 13.48 -6.74
N HIS A 183 -0.10 12.55 -7.59
CA HIS A 183 0.83 11.62 -8.23
C HIS A 183 1.89 12.38 -9.06
N PHE A 184 3.18 12.04 -8.94
CA PHE A 184 4.25 12.81 -9.59
C PHE A 184 4.11 12.88 -11.12
N GLU A 185 3.64 11.81 -11.77
CA GLU A 185 3.37 11.78 -13.22
C GLU A 185 2.10 12.54 -13.65
N ALA A 186 1.20 12.91 -12.72
CA ALA A 186 0.02 13.68 -13.10
C ALA A 186 0.41 15.15 -13.38
N PRO A 187 -0.11 15.78 -14.44
CA PRO A 187 0.26 17.15 -14.81
C PRO A 187 -0.23 18.19 -13.78
N ASN A 188 -1.29 17.88 -13.04
CA ASN A 188 -1.85 18.72 -11.97
C ASN A 188 -2.84 17.89 -11.12
N LEU A 189 -3.24 18.42 -9.97
CA LEU A 189 -4.16 17.78 -9.03
C LEU A 189 -5.52 17.45 -9.68
N LYS A 190 -6.07 18.35 -10.50
CA LYS A 190 -7.37 18.12 -11.16
C LYS A 190 -7.36 16.86 -12.03
N THR A 191 -6.29 16.64 -12.79
CA THR A 191 -6.13 15.42 -13.59
C THR A 191 -5.97 14.18 -12.70
N ASP A 192 -5.25 14.29 -11.58
CA ASP A 192 -5.09 13.18 -10.64
C ASP A 192 -6.44 12.77 -10.00
N PHE A 193 -7.25 13.74 -9.58
CA PHE A 193 -8.62 13.51 -9.09
C PHE A 193 -9.54 12.90 -10.15
N LYS A 194 -9.43 13.30 -11.42
CA LYS A 194 -10.19 12.69 -12.52
C LYS A 194 -9.97 11.17 -12.57
N TYR A 195 -8.71 10.73 -12.51
CA TYR A 195 -8.39 9.30 -12.55
C TYR A 195 -8.73 8.58 -11.24
N LEU A 196 -8.61 9.26 -10.09
CA LEU A 196 -9.09 8.72 -8.83
C LEU A 196 -10.61 8.48 -8.85
N LYS A 197 -11.39 9.47 -9.32
CA LYS A 197 -12.84 9.35 -9.50
C LYS A 197 -13.19 8.21 -10.45
N GLN A 198 -12.48 8.10 -11.58
CA GLN A 198 -12.65 6.99 -12.52
C GLN A 198 -12.46 5.64 -11.84
N LYS A 199 -11.40 5.45 -11.03
CA LYS A 199 -11.18 4.19 -10.31
C LYS A 199 -12.32 3.86 -9.33
N VAL A 200 -12.87 4.87 -8.65
CA VAL A 200 -14.02 4.70 -7.74
C VAL A 200 -15.28 4.36 -8.51
N ASP A 201 -15.55 5.02 -9.63
CA ASP A 201 -16.71 4.74 -10.50
C ASP A 201 -16.67 3.35 -11.12
N MET A 202 -15.48 2.80 -11.31
CA MET A 202 -15.28 1.44 -11.80
C MET A 202 -15.45 0.37 -10.71
N GLY A 203 -15.62 0.75 -9.43
CA GLY A 203 -15.91 -0.18 -8.34
C GLY A 203 -14.90 -0.23 -7.19
N ALA A 204 -13.96 0.72 -7.10
CA ALA A 204 -13.14 0.82 -5.88
C ALA A 204 -14.01 1.21 -4.68
N GLU A 205 -13.88 0.48 -3.56
CA GLU A 205 -14.70 0.60 -2.36
C GLU A 205 -14.01 1.39 -1.23
N PHE A 206 -12.68 1.56 -1.29
CA PHE A 206 -11.92 2.40 -0.36
C PHE A 206 -10.64 2.94 -1.00
N ILE A 207 -10.08 3.99 -0.40
CA ILE A 207 -8.83 4.62 -0.83
C ILE A 207 -7.80 4.52 0.31
N VAL A 208 -6.56 4.13 0.01
CA VAL A 208 -5.42 4.30 0.91
C VAL A 208 -4.54 5.41 0.36
N THR A 209 -4.25 6.43 1.15
CA THR A 209 -3.43 7.55 0.68
C THR A 209 -1.95 7.20 0.70
N GLN A 210 -1.16 7.77 -0.21
CA GLN A 210 0.28 7.91 -0.03
C GLN A 210 0.57 8.62 1.31
N MET A 211 1.78 8.41 1.85
CA MET A 211 2.25 9.10 3.05
C MET A 211 2.27 10.61 2.88
N PHE A 212 2.01 11.31 3.97
CA PHE A 212 2.06 12.77 4.09
C PHE A 212 2.54 13.10 5.50
N PHE A 213 3.17 14.26 5.67
CA PHE A 213 3.71 14.70 6.96
C PHE A 213 2.98 15.93 7.54
N ASP A 214 2.04 16.49 6.78
CA ASP A 214 1.17 17.61 7.13
C ASP A 214 -0.30 17.18 7.00
N ASN A 215 -1.04 17.19 8.11
CA ASN A 215 -2.44 16.78 8.14
C ASN A 215 -3.36 17.66 7.29
N THR A 216 -2.99 18.91 7.01
CA THR A 216 -3.77 19.76 6.13
C THR A 216 -3.84 19.19 4.71
N LYS A 217 -2.80 18.46 4.25
CA LYS A 217 -2.80 17.77 2.95
C LYS A 217 -3.88 16.70 2.89
N TYR A 218 -4.00 15.88 3.94
CA TYR A 218 -5.04 14.86 4.03
C TYR A 218 -6.44 15.46 4.12
N VAL A 219 -6.65 16.45 5.00
CA VAL A 219 -7.95 17.11 5.17
C VAL A 219 -8.42 17.76 3.85
N ASN A 220 -7.53 18.49 3.18
CA ASN A 220 -7.83 19.11 1.88
C ASN A 220 -8.07 18.07 0.78
N PHE A 221 -7.36 16.93 0.81
CA PHE A 221 -7.58 15.83 -0.13
C PHE A 221 -8.95 15.17 0.07
N VAL A 222 -9.35 14.93 1.33
CA VAL A 222 -10.68 14.40 1.66
C VAL A 222 -11.77 15.38 1.21
N GLN A 223 -11.64 16.67 1.51
CA GLN A 223 -12.59 17.69 1.06
C GLN A 223 -12.75 17.69 -0.47
N GLN A 224 -11.64 17.75 -1.21
CA GLN A 224 -11.67 17.71 -2.68
C GLN A 224 -12.24 16.41 -3.23
N CYS A 225 -11.99 15.26 -2.58
CA CYS A 225 -12.65 14.00 -2.93
C CYS A 225 -14.18 14.14 -2.83
N ARG A 226 -14.70 14.67 -1.72
CA ARG A 226 -16.15 14.86 -1.53
C ARG A 226 -16.73 15.84 -2.55
N GLU A 227 -16.06 16.95 -2.83
CA GLU A 227 -16.46 17.92 -3.87
C GLU A 227 -16.51 17.31 -5.28
N ASN A 228 -15.71 16.28 -5.55
CA ASN A 228 -15.70 15.53 -6.81
C ASN A 228 -16.58 14.26 -6.77
N GLY A 229 -17.44 14.10 -5.77
CA GLY A 229 -18.38 12.98 -5.66
C GLY A 229 -17.71 11.63 -5.31
N ILE A 230 -16.51 11.66 -4.74
CA ILE A 230 -15.82 10.47 -4.21
C ILE A 230 -16.21 10.33 -2.74
N ASN A 231 -17.06 9.35 -2.41
CA ASN A 231 -17.64 9.18 -1.06
C ASN A 231 -17.16 7.93 -0.31
N VAL A 232 -16.33 7.11 -0.95
CA VAL A 232 -15.73 5.94 -0.29
C VAL A 232 -14.84 6.35 0.90
N PRO A 233 -14.60 5.45 1.88
CA PRO A 233 -13.66 5.67 2.96
C PRO A 233 -12.26 5.99 2.44
N ILE A 234 -11.58 6.95 3.08
CA ILE A 234 -10.23 7.38 2.73
C ILE A 234 -9.33 7.16 3.95
N ILE A 235 -8.46 6.17 3.84
CA ILE A 235 -7.54 5.71 4.89
C ILE A 235 -6.21 6.45 4.75
N PRO A 236 -5.78 7.29 5.72
CA PRO A 236 -4.47 7.90 5.71
C PRO A 236 -3.35 6.85 5.84
N GLY A 237 -2.43 6.84 4.88
CA GLY A 237 -1.16 6.11 4.95
C GLY A 237 -0.11 6.91 5.73
N LEU A 238 0.52 6.29 6.74
CA LEU A 238 1.36 6.97 7.72
C LEU A 238 2.72 6.30 7.86
N LYS A 239 3.78 7.11 7.76
CA LYS A 239 5.16 6.65 7.90
C LYS A 239 5.94 7.51 8.89
N PRO A 240 6.33 7.00 10.06
CA PRO A 240 7.17 7.78 10.96
C PRO A 240 8.58 7.96 10.38
N ILE A 241 9.18 9.12 10.65
CA ILE A 241 10.61 9.34 10.41
C ILE A 241 11.40 8.56 11.47
N THR A 242 12.37 7.78 11.02
CA THR A 242 13.24 6.94 11.87
C THR A 242 14.71 7.16 11.58
N SER A 243 15.06 7.96 10.57
CA SER A 243 16.45 8.28 10.24
C SER A 243 16.57 9.63 9.55
N SER A 244 17.64 10.37 9.84
CA SER A 244 17.90 11.70 9.26
C SER A 244 17.96 11.67 7.73
N LYS A 245 18.41 10.54 7.15
CA LYS A 245 18.49 10.33 5.70
C LYS A 245 17.12 10.42 5.00
N GLN A 246 16.03 10.21 5.73
CA GLN A 246 14.67 10.28 5.20
C GLN A 246 14.23 11.70 4.87
N LEU A 247 14.89 12.73 5.42
CA LEU A 247 14.68 14.12 4.99
C LEU A 247 14.99 14.33 3.51
N ILE A 248 15.90 13.51 2.95
CA ILE A 248 16.30 13.58 1.53
C ILE A 248 15.60 12.49 0.73
N SER A 249 15.57 11.26 1.24
CA SER A 249 15.09 10.13 0.44
C SER A 249 13.58 10.12 0.25
N LEU A 250 12.79 10.55 1.24
CA LEU A 250 11.32 10.51 1.12
C LEU A 250 10.80 11.52 0.09
N PRO A 251 11.15 12.83 0.12
CA PRO A 251 10.72 13.77 -0.92
C PRO A 251 11.19 13.34 -2.31
N LYS A 252 12.41 12.82 -2.43
CA LYS A 252 12.99 12.40 -3.70
C LYS A 252 12.23 11.22 -4.35
N VAL A 253 11.77 10.27 -3.55
CA VAL A 253 11.16 9.02 -4.05
C VAL A 253 9.65 9.15 -4.16
N PHE A 254 9.00 9.78 -3.18
CA PHE A 254 7.55 9.84 -3.07
C PHE A 254 6.96 11.17 -3.54
N HIS A 255 7.81 12.17 -3.83
CA HIS A 255 7.40 13.50 -4.31
C HIS A 255 6.45 14.21 -3.35
N ILE A 256 6.82 14.20 -2.07
CA ILE A 256 6.07 14.80 -0.96
C ILE A 256 6.88 15.92 -0.33
N ASP A 257 6.19 16.86 0.31
CA ASP A 257 6.82 17.91 1.10
C ASP A 257 6.92 17.50 2.58
N LEU A 258 8.01 17.92 3.22
CA LEU A 258 8.18 17.78 4.68
C LEU A 258 7.97 19.16 5.33
N PRO A 259 7.17 19.27 6.40
CA PRO A 259 7.01 20.51 7.15
C PRO A 259 8.33 21.07 7.64
N GLU A 260 8.48 22.39 7.59
CA GLU A 260 9.69 23.08 8.04
C GLU A 260 10.00 22.71 9.50
N GLU A 261 9.00 22.73 10.40
CA GLU A 261 9.21 22.41 11.81
C GLU A 261 9.73 20.99 12.01
N LEU A 262 9.24 20.02 11.22
CA LEU A 262 9.72 18.64 11.28
C LEU A 262 11.16 18.53 10.78
N THR A 263 11.49 19.23 9.69
CA THR A 263 12.85 19.19 9.15
C THR A 263 13.86 19.83 10.10
N GLU A 264 13.52 20.97 10.72
CA GLU A 264 14.34 21.66 11.71
C GLU A 264 14.55 20.80 12.96
N ALA A 265 13.47 20.18 13.47
CA ALA A 265 13.55 19.30 14.63
C ALA A 265 14.48 18.10 14.38
N VAL A 266 14.39 17.48 13.19
CA VAL A 266 15.27 16.36 12.82
C VAL A 266 16.72 16.80 12.62
N GLN A 267 16.96 17.99 12.04
CA GLN A 267 18.31 18.53 11.86
C GLN A 267 18.99 18.93 13.17
N ALA A 268 18.21 19.31 14.19
CA ALA A 268 18.71 19.64 15.52
C ALA A 268 19.13 18.43 16.36
N CYS A 269 18.75 17.21 15.96
CA CYS A 269 19.09 15.97 16.65
C CYS A 269 20.59 15.65 16.61
N LYS A 270 21.13 15.15 17.72
CA LYS A 270 22.55 14.79 17.84
C LYS A 270 22.90 13.42 17.27
N ASP A 271 21.92 12.52 17.21
CA ASP A 271 22.07 11.14 16.75
C ASP A 271 20.75 10.57 16.20
N GLU A 272 20.82 9.40 15.56
CA GLU A 272 19.66 8.74 14.96
C GLU A 272 18.62 8.25 15.99
N LYS A 273 19.02 8.10 17.26
CA LYS A 273 18.09 7.74 18.33
C LYS A 273 17.14 8.92 18.60
N GLN A 274 17.69 10.13 18.74
CA GLN A 274 16.90 11.36 18.86
C GLN A 274 16.02 11.60 17.63
N VAL A 275 16.54 11.36 16.41
CA VAL A 275 15.72 11.47 15.19
C VAL A 275 14.50 10.56 15.25
N LYS A 276 14.68 9.31 15.70
CA LYS A 276 13.58 8.37 15.84
C LYS A 276 12.56 8.84 16.90
N GLU A 277 13.03 9.36 18.04
CA GLU A 277 12.17 9.91 19.09
C GLU A 277 11.33 11.08 18.56
N VAL A 278 11.93 12.05 17.89
CA VAL A 278 11.24 13.17 17.23
C VAL A 278 10.21 12.68 16.21
N GLY A 279 10.57 11.72 15.35
CA GLY A 279 9.65 11.19 14.35
C GLY A 279 8.47 10.39 14.94
N ILE A 280 8.66 9.73 16.09
CA ILE A 280 7.59 9.07 16.84
C ILE A 280 6.66 10.12 17.46
N GLU A 281 7.21 11.15 18.12
CA GLU A 281 6.43 12.23 18.74
C GLU A 281 5.60 12.97 17.68
N TRP A 282 6.21 13.34 16.55
CA TRP A 282 5.53 13.95 15.42
C TRP A 282 4.34 13.09 14.95
N MET A 283 4.58 11.79 14.75
CA MET A 283 3.53 10.89 14.28
C MET A 283 2.41 10.70 15.31
N ILE A 284 2.70 10.72 16.61
CA ILE A 284 1.67 10.70 17.67
C ILE A 284 0.77 11.94 17.57
N HIS A 285 1.35 13.13 17.38
CA HIS A 285 0.58 14.36 17.16
C HIS A 285 -0.28 14.25 15.90
N GLN A 286 0.33 13.79 14.80
CA GLN A 286 -0.36 13.57 13.53
C GLN A 286 -1.56 12.63 13.68
N CYS A 287 -1.40 11.50 14.37
CA CYS A 287 -2.44 10.51 14.60
C CYS A 287 -3.60 11.06 15.44
N LYS A 288 -3.30 11.84 16.50
CA LYS A 288 -4.34 12.44 17.37
C LYS A 288 -5.25 13.38 16.59
N GLU A 289 -4.67 14.22 15.74
CA GLU A 289 -5.44 15.13 14.89
C GLU A 289 -6.24 14.36 13.82
N LEU A 290 -5.65 13.33 13.21
CA LEU A 290 -6.36 12.48 12.23
C LEU A 290 -7.60 11.80 12.83
N ILE A 291 -7.51 11.33 14.07
CA ILE A 291 -8.66 10.79 14.81
C ILE A 291 -9.72 11.89 15.03
N GLN A 292 -9.31 13.10 15.43
CA GLN A 292 -10.24 14.21 15.66
C GLN A 292 -11.01 14.63 14.41
N VAL A 293 -10.37 14.58 13.23
CA VAL A 293 -11.03 14.87 11.94
C VAL A 293 -11.79 13.68 11.37
N GLY A 294 -11.85 12.54 12.08
CA GLY A 294 -12.67 11.39 11.73
C GLY A 294 -12.04 10.43 10.72
N ALA A 295 -10.71 10.27 10.71
CA ALA A 295 -10.06 9.25 9.89
C ALA A 295 -10.56 7.85 10.28
N PRO A 296 -11.05 7.03 9.33
CA PRO A 296 -11.67 5.74 9.65
C PRO A 296 -10.67 4.70 10.13
N VAL A 297 -9.42 4.77 9.64
CA VAL A 297 -8.33 3.86 9.96
C VAL A 297 -7.02 4.65 9.94
N LEU A 298 -6.09 4.38 10.85
CA LEU A 298 -4.69 4.82 10.73
C LEU A 298 -3.88 3.65 10.17
N HIS A 299 -3.36 3.79 8.94
CA HIS A 299 -2.65 2.72 8.24
C HIS A 299 -1.14 2.99 8.21
N PHE A 300 -0.35 2.11 8.84
CA PHE A 300 1.07 2.34 9.06
C PHE A 300 1.98 1.60 8.06
N TYR A 301 2.88 2.35 7.44
CA TYR A 301 3.97 1.87 6.59
C TYR A 301 5.18 1.43 7.42
N THR A 302 5.12 0.22 7.97
CA THR A 302 6.10 -0.29 8.96
C THR A 302 7.47 -0.62 8.36
N MET A 303 7.55 -0.93 7.06
CA MET A 303 8.78 -1.41 6.40
C MET A 303 9.42 -2.61 7.12
N SER A 304 8.60 -3.49 7.70
CA SER A 304 9.04 -4.64 8.51
C SER A 304 9.81 -4.27 9.80
N ASN A 305 9.76 -3.00 10.25
CA ASN A 305 10.28 -2.56 11.53
C ASN A 305 9.11 -2.12 12.45
N PRO A 306 8.68 -2.97 13.39
CA PRO A 306 7.49 -2.69 14.19
C PRO A 306 7.72 -1.69 15.32
N GLU A 307 8.96 -1.44 15.75
CA GLU A 307 9.23 -0.73 17.00
C GLU A 307 8.69 0.72 17.04
N PRO A 308 8.88 1.56 16.01
CA PRO A 308 8.29 2.90 15.99
C PRO A 308 6.76 2.85 15.99
N THR A 309 6.18 2.04 15.10
CA THR A 309 4.72 1.89 14.97
C THR A 309 4.09 1.39 16.27
N LYS A 310 4.75 0.46 16.97
CA LYS A 310 4.29 -0.04 18.28
C LYS A 310 4.18 1.11 19.29
N LYS A 311 5.25 1.91 19.45
CA LYS A 311 5.26 3.03 20.40
C LYS A 311 4.18 4.07 20.08
N ILE A 312 3.98 4.35 18.79
CA ILE A 312 2.91 5.25 18.34
C ILE A 312 1.56 4.65 18.69
N ALA A 313 1.31 3.39 18.35
CA ALA A 313 0.04 2.72 18.61
C ALA A 313 -0.29 2.68 20.12
N GLN A 314 0.68 2.41 21.00
CA GLN A 314 0.50 2.45 22.46
C GLN A 314 0.08 3.83 23.01
N ALA A 315 0.43 4.91 22.31
CA ALA A 315 0.06 6.26 22.70
C ALA A 315 -1.32 6.69 22.16
N ILE A 316 -1.90 5.91 21.24
CA ILE A 316 -3.08 6.27 20.45
C ILE A 316 -4.27 5.34 20.72
N PHE A 317 -4.04 4.03 20.87
CA PHE A 317 -5.05 2.97 21.01
C PHE A 317 -4.98 2.32 22.39
#